data_AF-A0AAV2VZD5-F1
#
_entry.id   AF-A0AAV2VZD5-F1
#
_cell.length_a   1.000
_cell.length_b   1.000
_cell.length_c   1.000
_cell.angle_alpha   90.00
_cell.angle_beta   90.00
_cell.angle_gamma   90.00
#
_symmetry.space_group_name_H-M   'P 1'
#
loop_
_entity.id
_entity.type
_entity.pdbx_description
1 polymer ?
#
loop_
_entity_poly.entity_id
_entity_poly.type
_entity_poly.pdbx_seq_one_letter_code
_entity_poly.pdbx_strand_id
1 'polypeptide(L)'
;MRTLFALLACAMAFQVTAKPNINDMQQCQALLDFLEKKLATPPTQYSKEQVQTAKLGLEEYDAFIQTEIVTPGLLAFNGGDKGKADAMQQQVDAFKSTVVSALDKRYPSQKLVMDHVISLNECTKKAVPSGEELDDLKRSMEALIALVRTQ
;
A
#
# COMPACT_ATOMS: atom_id res chain seq x y z
N MET A 1 -43.13 -27.77 40.20
CA MET A 1 -43.24 -26.39 39.69
C MET A 1 -41.91 -25.68 39.97
N ARG A 2 -41.43 -24.87 39.02
CA ARG A 2 -40.18 -24.05 39.00
C ARG A 2 -38.97 -24.65 38.28
N THR A 3 -39.07 -24.54 36.95
CA THR A 3 -38.00 -24.14 36.02
C THR A 3 -37.04 -23.11 36.63
N LEU A 4 -35.72 -23.31 36.47
CA LEU A 4 -34.75 -22.20 36.52
C LEU A 4 -33.83 -22.25 35.29
N PHE A 5 -33.74 -21.07 34.68
CA PHE A 5 -33.17 -20.69 33.40
C PHE A 5 -31.70 -21.08 33.19
N ALA A 6 -31.39 -21.57 31.99
CA ALA A 6 -30.06 -21.61 31.43
C ALA A 6 -29.59 -20.18 31.07
N LEU A 7 -28.47 -19.75 31.66
CA LEU A 7 -27.77 -18.52 31.26
C LEU A 7 -26.91 -18.82 30.02
N LEU A 8 -27.48 -18.51 28.85
CA LEU A 8 -26.78 -18.50 27.58
C LEU A 8 -25.91 -17.23 27.51
N ALA A 9 -24.64 -17.34 27.92
CA ALA A 9 -23.67 -16.26 27.76
C ALA A 9 -23.28 -16.13 26.27
N CYS A 10 -23.91 -15.18 25.59
CA CYS A 10 -23.59 -14.79 24.23
C CYS A 10 -22.28 -13.99 24.26
N ALA A 11 -21.14 -14.68 24.16
CA ALA A 11 -19.86 -14.03 23.93
C ALA A 11 -19.83 -13.51 22.48
N MET A 12 -20.15 -12.22 22.29
CA MET A 12 -19.84 -11.52 21.04
C MET A 12 -18.31 -11.46 20.91
N ALA A 13 -17.75 -12.38 20.13
CA ALA A 13 -16.37 -12.28 19.68
C ALA A 13 -16.28 -11.09 18.72
N PHE A 14 -15.92 -9.91 19.23
CA PHE A 14 -15.45 -8.83 18.39
C PHE A 14 -14.20 -9.34 17.66
N GLN A 15 -14.30 -9.55 16.35
CA GLN A 15 -13.14 -9.87 15.55
C GLN A 15 -12.29 -8.60 15.48
N VAL A 16 -11.28 -8.53 16.34
CA VAL A 16 -10.23 -7.51 16.23
C VAL A 16 -9.40 -7.92 15.03
N THR A 17 -9.69 -7.33 13.87
CA THR A 17 -8.76 -7.40 12.74
C THR A 17 -7.48 -6.68 13.17
N ALA A 18 -6.35 -7.37 13.08
CA ALA A 18 -5.07 -6.74 13.35
C ALA A 18 -4.90 -5.57 12.38
N LYS A 19 -4.61 -4.37 12.92
CA LYS A 19 -4.32 -3.21 12.08
C LYS A 19 -3.11 -3.53 11.20
N PRO A 20 -3.10 -3.12 9.91
CA PRO A 20 -1.92 -3.26 9.07
C PRO A 20 -0.69 -2.67 9.77
N ASN A 21 0.43 -3.40 9.73
CA ASN A 21 1.65 -2.99 10.43
C ASN A 21 2.38 -1.90 9.61
N ILE A 22 2.83 -0.83 10.28
CA ILE A 22 3.62 0.27 9.70
C ILE A 22 4.85 -0.28 8.96
N ASN A 23 5.53 -1.30 9.51
CA ASN A 23 6.73 -1.87 8.89
C ASN A 23 6.45 -2.55 7.55
N ASP A 24 5.27 -3.16 7.41
CA ASP A 24 4.82 -3.73 6.14
C ASP A 24 4.43 -2.62 5.16
N MET A 25 3.73 -1.60 5.67
CA MET A 25 3.24 -0.50 4.85
C MET A 25 4.35 0.39 4.31
N GLN A 26 5.38 0.71 5.09
CA GLN A 26 6.55 1.45 4.58
C GLN A 26 7.27 0.69 3.44
N GLN A 27 7.29 -0.65 3.48
CA GLN A 27 7.84 -1.45 2.37
C GLN A 27 6.96 -1.34 1.13
N CYS A 28 5.64 -1.35 1.31
CA CYS A 28 4.69 -1.15 0.24
C CYS A 28 4.80 0.24 -0.39
N GLN A 29 4.85 1.30 0.43
CA GLN A 29 5.06 2.65 -0.08
C GLN A 29 6.40 2.79 -0.81
N ALA A 30 7.48 2.12 -0.36
CA ALA A 30 8.73 2.11 -1.11
C ALA A 30 8.62 1.42 -2.48
N LEU A 31 7.79 0.37 -2.59
CA LEU A 31 7.47 -0.24 -3.88
C LEU A 31 6.66 0.73 -4.76
N LEU A 32 5.68 1.44 -4.21
CA LEU A 32 4.89 2.45 -4.93
C LEU A 32 5.78 3.56 -5.48
N ASP A 33 6.62 4.18 -4.64
CA ASP A 33 7.61 5.19 -5.04
C ASP A 33 8.49 4.68 -6.20
N PHE A 34 8.94 3.43 -6.12
CA PHE A 34 9.75 2.82 -7.17
C PHE A 34 8.96 2.67 -8.49
N LEU A 35 7.71 2.21 -8.46
CA LEU A 35 6.88 2.05 -9.65
C LEU A 35 6.52 3.39 -10.28
N GLU A 36 6.14 4.38 -9.48
CA GLU A 36 5.89 5.76 -9.92
C GLU A 36 7.11 6.35 -10.60
N LYS A 37 8.31 6.13 -10.02
CA LYS A 37 9.57 6.55 -10.63
C LYS A 37 9.78 5.92 -12.01
N LYS A 38 9.47 4.63 -12.21
CA LYS A 38 9.58 4.02 -13.55
C LYS A 38 8.59 4.65 -14.54
N LEU A 39 7.38 4.94 -14.07
CA LEU A 39 6.31 5.53 -14.87
C LEU A 39 6.49 7.03 -15.12
N ALA A 40 7.44 7.70 -14.43
CA ALA A 40 7.80 9.09 -14.70
C ALA A 40 8.49 9.27 -16.06
N THR A 41 9.24 8.26 -16.52
CA THR A 41 9.89 8.22 -17.83
C THR A 41 9.63 6.88 -18.52
N PRO A 42 8.38 6.62 -18.94
CA PRO A 42 7.97 5.30 -19.41
C PRO A 42 8.57 5.01 -20.80
N PRO A 43 8.79 3.72 -21.14
CA PRO A 43 9.10 3.31 -22.51
C PRO A 43 8.08 3.87 -23.52
N THR A 44 8.54 4.26 -24.71
CA THR A 44 7.70 4.93 -25.74
C THR A 44 6.55 4.06 -26.26
N GLN A 45 6.67 2.74 -26.11
CA GLN A 45 5.64 1.76 -26.50
C GLN A 45 4.48 1.66 -25.50
N TYR A 46 4.61 2.23 -24.30
CA TYR A 46 3.56 2.21 -23.29
C TYR A 46 2.43 3.17 -23.68
N SER A 47 1.18 2.71 -23.55
CA SER A 47 0.03 3.58 -23.74
C SER A 47 0.04 4.70 -22.70
N LYS A 48 -0.04 5.95 -23.16
CA LYS A 48 -0.11 7.12 -22.27
C LYS A 48 -1.29 7.05 -21.30
N GLU A 49 -2.42 6.55 -21.78
CA GLU A 49 -3.63 6.37 -20.98
C GLU A 49 -3.38 5.36 -19.85
N GLN A 50 -2.81 4.19 -20.17
CA GLN A 50 -2.51 3.17 -19.18
C GLN A 50 -1.44 3.64 -18.17
N VAL A 51 -0.44 4.39 -18.63
CA VAL A 51 0.54 5.02 -17.71
C VAL A 51 -0.16 5.97 -16.75
N GLN A 52 -1.07 6.83 -17.24
CA GLN A 52 -1.77 7.78 -16.38
C GLN A 52 -2.69 7.08 -15.39
N THR A 53 -3.45 6.07 -15.82
CA THR A 53 -4.32 5.27 -14.94
C THR A 53 -3.51 4.54 -13.88
N ALA A 54 -2.37 3.96 -14.26
CA ALA A 54 -1.48 3.30 -13.30
C ALA A 54 -0.95 4.29 -12.26
N LYS A 55 -0.44 5.45 -12.69
CA LYS A 55 0.08 6.48 -11.78
C LYS A 55 -0.96 6.97 -10.78
N LEU A 56 -2.17 7.31 -11.24
CA LEU A 56 -3.22 7.82 -10.37
C LEU A 56 -3.56 6.83 -9.26
N GLY A 57 -3.82 5.56 -9.59
CA GLY A 57 -4.16 4.59 -8.55
C GLY A 57 -2.98 4.18 -7.67
N LEU A 58 -1.72 4.35 -8.11
CA LEU A 58 -0.55 4.19 -7.25
C LEU A 58 -0.46 5.34 -6.23
N GLU A 59 -0.63 6.58 -6.71
CA GLU A 59 -0.62 7.80 -5.89
C GLU A 59 -1.76 7.78 -4.84
N GLU A 60 -2.96 7.38 -5.25
CA GLU A 60 -4.12 7.24 -4.35
C GLU A 60 -3.91 6.13 -3.31
N TYR A 61 -3.31 5.01 -3.70
CA TYR A 61 -3.03 3.93 -2.76
C TYR A 61 -1.90 4.28 -1.78
N ASP A 62 -0.86 5.01 -2.21
CA ASP A 62 0.16 5.54 -1.30
C ASP A 62 -0.45 6.52 -0.29
N ALA A 63 -1.32 7.42 -0.77
CA ALA A 63 -2.06 8.35 0.08
C ALA A 63 -2.92 7.61 1.12
N PHE A 64 -3.71 6.61 0.69
CA PHE A 64 -4.49 5.77 1.61
C PHE A 64 -3.61 5.12 2.69
N ILE A 65 -2.47 4.53 2.31
CA ILE A 65 -1.55 3.93 3.27
C ILE A 65 -1.05 4.98 4.27
N GLN A 66 -0.67 6.17 3.77
CA GLN A 66 -0.15 7.24 4.61
C GLN A 66 -1.20 7.76 5.60
N THR A 67 -2.43 8.00 5.13
CA THR A 67 -3.49 8.65 5.93
C THR A 67 -4.16 7.69 6.90
N GLU A 68 -4.46 6.46 6.46
CA GLU A 68 -5.23 5.51 7.25
C GLU A 68 -4.38 4.62 8.14
N ILE A 69 -3.07 4.48 7.84
CA ILE A 69 -2.22 3.50 8.50
C ILE A 69 -0.96 4.13 9.10
N VAL A 70 -0.09 4.71 8.26
CA VAL A 70 1.25 5.11 8.71
C VAL A 70 1.17 6.29 9.67
N THR A 71 0.56 7.40 9.27
CA THR A 71 0.42 8.60 10.12
C THR A 71 -0.28 8.29 11.45
N PRO A 72 -1.48 7.69 11.48
CA PRO A 72 -2.16 7.37 12.75
C PRO A 72 -1.41 6.30 13.55
N GLY A 73 -0.75 5.35 12.88
CA GLY A 73 0.07 4.33 13.52
C GLY A 73 1.28 4.92 14.26
N LEU A 74 2.03 5.81 13.61
CA LEU A 74 3.17 6.50 14.20
C LEU A 74 2.75 7.38 15.37
N LEU A 75 1.64 8.11 15.23
CA LEU A 75 1.10 8.93 16.32
C LEU A 75 0.70 8.07 17.52
N ALA A 76 0.01 6.95 17.30
CA ALA A 76 -0.40 6.04 18.36
C ALA A 76 0.81 5.39 19.05
N PHE A 77 1.81 4.95 18.28
CA PHE A 77 3.05 4.36 18.81
C PHE A 77 3.81 5.33 19.72
N ASN A 78 3.77 6.63 19.40
CA ASN A 78 4.41 7.68 20.19
C ASN A 78 3.51 8.29 21.27
N GLY A 79 2.39 7.63 21.62
CA GLY A 79 1.50 8.10 22.68
C GLY A 79 0.84 9.45 22.39
N GLY A 80 0.63 9.80 21.11
CA GLY A 80 0.07 11.08 20.69
C GLY A 80 1.09 12.22 20.56
N ASP A 81 2.37 11.96 20.82
CA ASP A 81 3.44 12.95 20.65
C ASP A 81 3.74 13.16 19.17
N LYS A 82 3.22 14.27 18.61
CA LYS A 82 3.42 14.63 17.20
C LYS A 82 4.89 14.84 16.85
N GLY A 83 5.69 15.45 17.72
CA GLY A 83 7.10 15.71 17.44
C GLY A 83 7.90 14.41 17.29
N LYS A 84 7.61 13.41 18.12
CA LYS A 84 8.22 12.07 17.97
C LYS A 84 7.67 11.30 16.78
N ALA A 85 6.38 11.42 16.49
CA ALA A 85 5.78 10.80 15.30
C ALA A 85 6.41 11.36 14.02
N ASP A 86 6.58 12.67 13.92
CA ASP A 86 7.25 13.34 12.80
C ASP A 86 8.72 12.88 12.66
N ALA A 87 9.44 12.74 13.78
CA ALA A 87 10.80 12.20 13.77
C ALA A 87 10.87 10.73 13.32
N MET A 88 9.84 9.93 13.62
CA MET A 88 9.74 8.55 13.11
C MET A 88 9.33 8.50 11.64
N GLN A 89 8.48 9.44 11.17
CA GLN A 89 8.17 9.55 9.74
C GLN A 89 9.44 9.77 8.91
N GLN A 90 10.38 10.60 9.39
CA GLN A 90 11.68 10.77 8.74
C GLN A 90 12.49 9.46 8.64
N GLN A 91 12.35 8.55 9.62
CA GLN A 91 13.00 7.23 9.58
C GLN A 91 12.30 6.30 8.58
N VAL A 92 10.96 6.38 8.49
CA VAL A 92 10.18 5.70 7.45
C VAL A 92 10.63 6.16 6.07
N ASP A 93 10.76 7.47 5.85
CA ASP A 93 11.17 8.05 4.57
C ASP A 93 12.60 7.64 4.18
N ALA A 94 13.54 7.65 5.15
CA ALA A 94 14.91 7.18 4.94
C ALA A 94 14.96 5.69 4.59
N PHE A 95 14.12 4.88 5.24
CA PHE A 95 13.96 3.46 4.91
C PHE A 95 13.43 3.29 3.49
N LYS A 96 12.33 3.98 3.13
CA LYS A 96 11.74 3.94 1.79
C LYS A 96 12.79 4.25 0.71
N SER A 97 13.53 5.34 0.88
CA SER A 97 14.61 5.73 -0.05
C SER A 97 15.69 4.66 -0.21
N THR A 98 16.03 3.93 0.87
CA THR A 98 17.02 2.84 0.82
C THR A 98 16.49 1.66 0.00
N VAL A 99 15.22 1.30 0.19
CA VAL A 99 14.56 0.23 -0.56
C VAL A 99 14.43 0.59 -2.04
N VAL A 100 13.99 1.81 -2.37
CA VAL A 100 13.94 2.31 -3.76
C VAL A 100 15.31 2.20 -4.42
N SER A 101 16.37 2.64 -3.73
CA SER A 101 17.75 2.55 -4.24
C SER A 101 18.19 1.11 -4.50
N ALA A 102 17.76 0.15 -3.68
CA ALA A 102 18.04 -1.26 -3.88
C ALA A 102 17.25 -1.83 -5.08
N LEU A 103 15.98 -1.45 -5.22
CA LEU A 103 15.14 -1.83 -6.36
C LEU A 103 15.66 -1.26 -7.68
N ASP A 104 16.12 -0.01 -7.69
CA ASP A 104 16.78 0.60 -8.87
C ASP A 104 17.99 -0.20 -9.34
N LYS A 105 18.84 -0.65 -8.40
CA LYS A 105 20.01 -1.48 -8.71
C LYS A 105 19.60 -2.84 -9.25
N ARG A 106 18.53 -3.44 -8.71
CA ARG A 106 18.02 -4.74 -9.14
C ARG A 106 17.31 -4.67 -10.50
N TYR A 107 16.65 -3.55 -10.79
CA TYR A 107 15.81 -3.35 -11.98
C TYR A 107 16.18 -2.05 -12.72
N PRO A 108 17.37 -2.00 -13.36
CA PRO A 108 17.89 -0.78 -13.98
C PRO A 108 17.12 -0.35 -15.24
N SER A 109 16.40 -1.27 -15.89
CA SER A 109 15.54 -0.96 -17.04
C SER A 109 14.31 -0.19 -16.60
N GLN A 110 13.79 0.73 -17.43
CA GLN A 110 12.52 1.42 -17.16
C GLN A 110 11.28 0.57 -17.45
N LYS A 111 11.45 -0.63 -18.02
CA LYS A 111 10.33 -1.55 -18.25
C LYS A 111 9.79 -2.11 -16.92
N LEU A 112 8.47 -2.22 -16.83
CA LEU A 112 7.80 -2.96 -15.77
C LEU A 112 7.85 -4.45 -16.06
N VAL A 113 8.02 -5.29 -15.03
CA VAL A 113 7.94 -6.76 -15.14
C VAL A 113 6.80 -7.28 -14.28
N MET A 114 6.34 -8.51 -14.54
CA MET A 114 5.20 -9.08 -13.83
C MET A 114 5.44 -9.19 -12.31
N ASP A 115 6.69 -9.42 -11.89
CA ASP A 115 7.07 -9.43 -10.47
C ASP A 115 6.73 -8.12 -9.73
N HIS A 116 6.74 -6.98 -10.44
CA HIS A 116 6.32 -5.71 -9.86
C HIS A 116 4.83 -5.71 -9.53
N VAL A 117 4.00 -6.19 -10.46
CA VAL A 117 2.55 -6.29 -10.28
C VAL A 117 2.20 -7.30 -9.18
N ILE A 118 2.89 -8.43 -9.14
CA ILE A 118 2.74 -9.43 -8.08
C ILE A 118 3.08 -8.81 -6.72
N SER A 119 4.20 -8.11 -6.63
CA SER A 119 4.61 -7.46 -5.38
C SER A 119 3.60 -6.39 -4.93
N LEU A 120 3.03 -5.64 -5.87
CA LEU A 120 1.97 -4.67 -5.58
C LEU A 120 0.71 -5.39 -5.06
N ASN A 121 0.29 -6.48 -5.69
CA ASN A 121 -0.84 -7.28 -5.22
C ASN A 121 -0.62 -7.85 -3.81
N GLU A 122 0.60 -8.23 -3.45
CA GLU A 122 0.90 -8.63 -2.07
C GLU A 122 0.79 -7.46 -1.10
N CYS A 123 1.05 -6.23 -1.54
CA CYS A 123 0.77 -5.03 -0.75
C CYS A 123 -0.72 -4.78 -0.56
N THR A 124 -1.51 -4.86 -1.65
CA THR A 124 -2.97 -4.63 -1.57
C THR A 124 -3.66 -5.62 -0.64
N LYS A 125 -3.18 -6.87 -0.56
CA LYS A 125 -3.70 -7.87 0.41
C LYS A 125 -3.47 -7.51 1.87
N LYS A 126 -2.41 -6.74 2.18
CA LYS A 126 -2.09 -6.34 3.56
C LYS A 126 -2.93 -5.16 4.03
N ALA A 127 -3.33 -4.30 3.10
CA ALA A 127 -4.18 -3.14 3.36
C ALA A 127 -5.03 -2.85 2.13
N VAL A 128 -6.32 -3.20 2.22
CA VAL A 128 -7.28 -3.05 1.12
C VAL A 128 -8.10 -1.77 1.37
N PRO A 129 -8.05 -0.76 0.47
CA PRO A 129 -8.94 0.39 0.55
C PRO A 129 -10.39 -0.03 0.24
N SER A 130 -11.34 0.89 0.36
CA SER A 130 -12.76 0.58 0.13
C SER A 130 -13.44 1.60 -0.77
N GLY A 131 -14.60 1.25 -1.33
CA GLY A 131 -15.33 2.15 -2.22
C GLY A 131 -14.55 2.52 -3.48
N GLU A 132 -14.56 3.79 -3.84
CA GLU A 132 -13.94 4.33 -5.05
C GLU A 132 -12.43 4.05 -5.11
N GLU A 133 -11.71 4.26 -4.00
CA GLU A 133 -10.27 3.98 -3.88
C GLU A 133 -9.92 2.51 -4.22
N LEU A 134 -10.80 1.57 -3.87
CA LEU A 134 -10.62 0.16 -4.24
C LEU A 134 -10.79 -0.07 -5.75
N ASP A 135 -11.75 0.62 -6.37
CA ASP A 135 -11.99 0.49 -7.79
C ASP A 135 -10.90 1.17 -8.61
N ASP A 136 -10.34 2.29 -8.15
CA ASP A 136 -9.15 2.91 -8.74
C ASP A 136 -7.90 2.05 -8.61
N LEU A 137 -7.68 1.42 -7.44
CA LEU A 137 -6.58 0.49 -7.26
C LEU A 137 -6.69 -0.71 -8.23
N LYS A 138 -7.89 -1.27 -8.42
CA LYS A 138 -8.11 -2.34 -9.41
C LYS A 138 -7.80 -1.88 -10.84
N ARG A 139 -8.29 -0.70 -11.23
CA ARG A 139 -8.00 -0.09 -12.55
C ARG A 139 -6.51 0.11 -12.76
N SER A 140 -5.80 0.61 -11.75
CA SER A 140 -4.35 0.77 -11.79
C SER A 140 -3.62 -0.57 -11.94
N MET A 141 -4.04 -1.61 -11.21
CA MET A 141 -3.48 -2.96 -11.37
C MET A 141 -3.69 -3.52 -12.78
N GLU A 142 -4.90 -3.38 -13.34
CA GLU A 142 -5.18 -3.80 -14.71
C GLU A 142 -4.33 -3.04 -15.74
N ALA A 143 -4.15 -1.72 -15.55
CA ALA A 143 -3.29 -0.90 -16.37
C ALA A 143 -1.83 -1.35 -16.30
N LEU A 144 -1.30 -1.62 -15.10
CA LEU A 144 0.06 -2.14 -14.92
C LEU A 144 0.24 -3.50 -15.60
N ILE A 145 -0.74 -4.40 -15.51
CA ILE A 145 -0.71 -5.70 -16.23
C ILE A 145 -0.67 -5.47 -17.74
N ALA A 146 -1.46 -4.54 -18.26
CA ALA A 146 -1.46 -4.22 -19.68
C ALA A 146 -0.10 -3.68 -20.14
N LEU A 147 0.50 -2.74 -19.39
CA LEU A 147 1.84 -2.20 -19.67
C LEU A 147 2.92 -3.28 -19.66
N VAL A 148 2.85 -4.23 -18.72
CA VAL A 148 3.77 -5.39 -18.66
C VAL A 148 3.59 -6.31 -19.87
N ARG A 149 2.42 -6.36 -20.50
CA ARG A 149 2.17 -7.17 -21.70
C ARG A 149 2.58 -6.48 -23.01
N THR A 150 2.73 -5.16 -23.02
CA THR A 150 3.16 -4.35 -24.19
C THR A 150 4.69 -4.35 -24.40
N GLN A 151 5.41 -5.31 -23.82
CA GLN A 151 6.87 -5.29 -23.70
C GLN A 151 7.66 -5.76 -24.92
#